data_AF-A0A256BIF5-F1
#
_entry.id   AF-A0A256BIF5-F1
#
_cell.length_a   1.000
_cell.length_b   1.000
_cell.length_c   1.000
_cell.angle_alpha   90.00
_cell.angle_beta   90.00
_cell.angle_gamma   90.00
#
_symmetry.space_group_name_H-M   'P 1'
#
loop_
_entity.id
_entity.type
_entity.pdbx_description
1 polymer ?
#
loop_
_entity_poly.entity_id
_entity_poly.type
_entity_poly.pdbx_seq_one_letter_code
_entity_poly.pdbx_strand_id
1 'polypeptide(L)' 'MNETPFKNQPNSDDELLAEYSFDYQHAKPNRFASRNEVQSLRFVVLDEDVAKVFTTPEAVNKVLRALIDSMPQISA' A
#
# COMPACT_ATOMS: atom_id res chain seq x y z
N MET A 1 20.48 -34.67 14.46
CA MET A 1 20.12 -33.42 15.13
C MET A 1 18.89 -33.71 15.97
N ASN A 2 18.97 -33.49 17.27
CA ASN A 2 17.90 -33.72 18.24
C ASN A 2 16.98 -32.48 18.27
N GLU A 3 15.72 -32.67 17.89
CA GLU A 3 14.73 -31.59 17.96
C GLU A 3 14.30 -31.37 19.41
N THR A 4 14.47 -30.15 19.91
CA THR A 4 13.98 -29.74 21.22
C THR A 4 12.62 -29.05 21.06
N PRO A 5 11.59 -29.44 21.83
CA PRO A 5 10.26 -28.88 21.68
C PRO A 5 10.23 -27.45 22.25
N PHE A 6 9.88 -26.47 21.41
CA PHE A 6 9.69 -25.08 21.82
C PHE A 6 8.44 -24.98 22.71
N LYS A 7 8.63 -24.76 24.01
CA LYS A 7 7.54 -24.61 24.97
C LYS A 7 7.08 -23.15 24.97
N ASN A 8 5.91 -22.87 24.40
CA ASN A 8 5.28 -21.55 24.44
C ASN A 8 4.73 -21.28 25.85
N GLN A 9 5.59 -20.83 26.77
CA GLN A 9 5.15 -20.12 27.98
C GLN A 9 5.21 -18.62 27.67
N PRO A 10 4.13 -17.85 27.88
CA PRO A 10 4.20 -16.39 27.77
C PRO A 10 5.10 -15.92 28.91
N ASN A 11 6.37 -15.63 28.58
CA ASN A 11 7.27 -14.96 29.51
C ASN A 11 6.70 -13.55 29.72
N SER A 12 6.32 -13.22 30.95
CA SER A 12 6.06 -11.84 31.36
C SER A 12 7.31 -10.95 31.24
N ASP A 13 8.48 -11.55 30.97
CA ASP A 13 9.75 -10.89 30.68
C ASP A 13 10.00 -10.69 29.17
N ASP A 14 9.02 -10.98 28.30
CA ASP A 14 9.13 -10.76 26.84
C ASP A 14 8.88 -9.28 26.44
N GLU A 15 8.73 -8.41 27.44
CA GLU A 15 8.64 -6.96 27.26
C GLU A 15 10.04 -6.37 27.05
N LEU A 16 10.19 -5.56 26.00
CA LEU A 16 11.44 -4.83 25.74
C LEU A 16 11.71 -3.85 26.89
N LEU A 17 13.00 -3.67 27.24
CA LEU A 17 13.39 -2.67 28.24
C LEU A 17 12.96 -1.27 27.78
N ALA A 18 12.73 -0.37 28.75
CA ALA A 18 12.23 0.98 28.49
C ALA A 18 13.08 1.77 27.49
N GLU A 19 14.40 1.52 27.45
CA GLU A 19 15.35 2.14 26.54
C GLU A 19 15.10 1.80 25.07
N TYR A 20 14.38 0.72 24.78
CA TYR A 20 13.98 0.33 23.42
C TYR A 20 12.67 0.98 22.95
N SER A 21 12.09 1.88 23.74
CA SER A 21 10.94 2.72 23.35
C SER A 21 11.40 3.89 22.49
N PHE A 22 11.73 3.62 21.23
CA PHE A 22 12.18 4.66 20.29
C PHE A 22 11.00 5.45 19.70
N ASP A 23 11.19 6.76 19.54
CA ASP A 23 10.27 7.59 18.77
C ASP A 23 10.55 7.45 17.26
N TYR A 24 9.81 6.55 16.63
CA TYR A 24 9.94 6.25 15.20
C TYR A 24 9.52 7.40 14.28
N GLN A 25 8.90 8.48 14.79
CA GLN A 25 8.59 9.66 13.97
C GLN A 25 9.86 10.41 13.55
N HIS A 26 10.92 10.33 14.36
CA HIS A 26 12.22 10.94 14.09
C HIS A 26 13.21 9.97 13.42
N ALA A 27 12.81 8.72 13.19
CA ALA A 27 13.68 7.71 12.60
C ALA A 27 13.96 8.00 11.13
N LYS A 28 15.15 7.62 10.67
CA LYS A 28 15.50 7.71 9.25
C LYS A 28 14.59 6.76 8.45
N PRO A 29 14.08 7.19 7.27
CA PRO A 29 13.33 6.31 6.39
C PRO A 29 14.09 5.02 6.08
N ASN A 30 13.41 3.88 6.11
CA ASN A 30 14.02 2.58 5.86
C ASN A 30 14.58 2.51 4.42
N ARG A 31 15.90 2.32 4.29
CA ARG A 31 16.61 2.22 3.00
C ARG A 31 16.24 0.98 2.17
N PHE A 32 15.70 -0.04 2.81
CA PHE A 32 15.27 -1.29 2.19
C PHE A 32 13.76 -1.34 1.94
N ALA A 33 13.00 -0.40 2.51
CA ALA A 33 11.60 -0.26 2.13
C ALA A 33 11.56 0.30 0.71
N SER A 34 10.91 -0.41 -0.20
CA SER A 34 10.67 0.02 -1.57
C SER A 34 9.89 1.34 -1.59
N ARG A 35 10.58 2.48 -1.50
CA ARG A 35 9.93 3.81 -1.60
C ARG A 35 9.26 4.02 -2.97
N ASN A 36 9.74 3.29 -3.98
CA ASN A 36 9.26 3.38 -5.36
C ASN A 36 7.94 2.63 -5.61
N GLU A 37 7.54 1.68 -4.76
CA GLU A 37 6.26 0.98 -4.93
C GLU A 37 5.07 1.89 -4.63
N VAL A 38 5.27 2.92 -3.79
CA VAL A 38 4.24 3.92 -3.50
C VAL A 38 4.10 4.93 -4.63
N GLN A 39 5.15 5.16 -5.44
CA GLN A 39 5.13 6.16 -6.52
C GLN A 39 4.29 5.72 -7.73
N SER A 40 4.04 4.42 -7.91
CA SER A 40 3.19 3.92 -9.00
C SER A 40 1.70 3.87 -8.64
N LEU A 41 1.35 4.07 -7.36
CA LEU A 41 -0.03 4.09 -6.91
C LEU A 41 -0.62 5.48 -7.07
N ARG A 42 -1.09 5.77 -8.29
CA ARG A 42 -1.82 6.99 -8.60
C ARG A 42 -3.31 6.77 -8.34
N PHE A 43 -3.78 7.25 -7.20
CA PHE A 43 -5.21 7.19 -6.84
C PHE A 43 -5.95 8.39 -7.44
N VAL A 44 -7.15 8.13 -7.95
CA VAL A 44 -8.04 9.16 -8.49
C VAL A 44 -9.32 9.11 -7.65
N VAL A 45 -9.74 10.26 -7.15
CA VAL A 45 -11.02 10.40 -6.46
C VAL A 45 -12.09 10.62 -7.53
N LEU A 46 -13.16 9.81 -7.49
CA LEU A 46 -14.33 9.95 -8.35
C LEU A 46 -15.43 10.70 -7.59
N ASP A 47 -16.21 11.50 -8.31
CA ASP A 47 -17.42 12.09 -7.77
C ASP A 47 -18.50 11.02 -7.52
N GLU A 48 -19.46 11.33 -6.63
CA GLU A 48 -20.46 10.37 -6.15
C GLU A 48 -21.34 9.80 -7.27
N ASP A 49 -21.69 10.63 -8.25
CA ASP A 49 -22.49 10.26 -9.41
C ASP A 49 -21.75 9.26 -10.31
N VAL A 50 -20.45 9.48 -10.56
CA VAL A 50 -19.60 8.59 -11.36
C VAL A 50 -19.33 7.28 -10.61
N ALA A 51 -19.07 7.35 -9.31
CA ALA A 51 -18.80 6.18 -8.47
C ALA A 51 -20.01 5.24 -8.34
N LYS A 52 -21.24 5.76 -8.41
CA LYS A 52 -22.47 4.94 -8.45
C LYS A 52 -22.56 4.07 -9.71
N VAL A 53 -22.05 4.58 -10.84
CA VAL A 53 -22.08 3.89 -12.13
C VAL A 53 -20.90 2.92 -12.26
N PHE A 54 -19.71 3.34 -11.81
CA PHE A 54 -18.49 2.55 -11.92
C PHE A 54 -18.04 2.05 -10.54
N THR A 55 -18.53 0.87 -10.18
CA THR A 55 -18.23 0.21 -8.90
C THR A 55 -16.88 -0.51 -8.87
N THR A 56 -16.22 -0.72 -10.01
CA THR A 56 -14.92 -1.39 -10.07
C THR A 56 -13.89 -0.54 -10.82
N PRO A 57 -12.61 -0.56 -10.40
CA PRO A 57 -11.54 0.15 -11.09
C PRO A 57 -11.30 -0.39 -12.52
N GLU A 58 -11.59 -1.66 -12.77
CA GLU A 58 -11.50 -2.24 -14.11
C GLU A 58 -12.51 -1.62 -15.08
N ALA A 59 -13.77 -1.42 -14.64
CA ALA A 59 -14.81 -0.81 -15.46
C ALA A 59 -14.45 0.63 -15.84
N VAL A 60 -13.93 1.42 -14.90
CA VAL A 60 -13.43 2.78 -15.15
C VAL A 60 -12.32 2.76 -16.19
N ASN A 61 -11.29 1.95 -15.98
CA ASN A 61 -10.13 1.89 -16.86
C ASN A 61 -10.49 1.44 -18.28
N LYS A 62 -11.45 0.51 -18.43
CA LYS A 62 -11.91 0.04 -19.74
C LYS A 62 -12.58 1.15 -20.54
N VAL A 63 -13.45 1.94 -19.91
CA VAL A 63 -14.12 3.07 -20.57
C VAL A 63 -13.13 4.18 -20.90
N LEU A 64 -12.24 4.53 -19.97
CA LEU A 64 -11.22 5.55 -20.21
C LEU A 64 -10.31 5.18 -21.39
N ARG A 65 -9.90 3.91 -21.52
CA ARG A 65 -9.11 3.43 -22.66
C ARG A 65 -9.89 3.50 -23.98
N ALA A 66 -11.14 3.02 -24.00
CA ALA A 66 -11.98 3.10 -25.18
C ALA A 66 -12.22 4.57 -25.62
N LEU A 67 -12.32 5.48 -24.66
CA LEU A 67 -12.43 6.91 -24.93
C LEU A 67 -11.14 7.48 -25.51
N ILE A 68 -9.98 7.11 -24.98
CA ILE A 68 -8.66 7.50 -25.54
C ILE A 68 -8.53 7.02 -26.99
N ASP A 69 -8.96 5.79 -27.29
CA ASP A 69 -8.91 5.23 -28.65
C ASP A 69 -9.88 5.93 -29.61
N SER A 70 -11.01 6.41 -29.11
CA SER A 70 -12.07 7.06 -29.90
C SER A 70 -11.87 8.57 -30.03
N MET A 71 -11.07 9.18 -29.16
CA MET A 71 -10.76 10.60 -29.23
C MET A 71 -9.80 10.86 -30.40
N PRO A 72 -10.02 11.92 -31.20
CA PRO A 72 -9.01 12.33 -32.17
C PRO A 72 -7.72 12.59 -31.40
N GLN A 73 -6.62 12.03 -31.88
CA GLN A 73 -5.29 12.29 -31.33
C GLN A 73 -5.11 13.81 -31.31
N ILE A 74 -5.21 14.41 -30.13
CA ILE A 74 -4.88 15.81 -29.93
C ILE A 74 -3.37 15.85 -30.16
N SER A 75 -2.96 16.11 -31.40
CA SER A 75 -1.59 16.48 -31.68
C SER A 75 -1.38 17.82 -30.99
N ALA A 76 -0.75 17.77 -29.82
CA ALA A 76 -0.11 18.94 -29.24
C ALA A 76 1.09 19.33 -30.10
#